data_AF-A0A101LCZ1-F1
#
_entry.id   AF-A0A101LCZ1-F1
#
_cell.length_a   1.000
_cell.length_b   1.000
_cell.length_c   1.000
_cell.angle_alpha   90.00
_cell.angle_beta   90.00
_cell.angle_gamma   90.00
#
_symmetry.space_group_name_H-M   'P 1'
#
loop_
_entity.id
_entity.type
_entity.pdbx_description
1 polymer ?
#
loop_
_entity_poly.entity_id
_entity_poly.type
_entity_poly.pdbx_seq_one_letter_code
_entity_poly.pdbx_strand_id
1 'polypeptide(L)'
;MTITAAADGSALGNPGPAGWAWYVNDDCWRAGGWPHGTNNMGELMAVLDLFRATAHLPGEDLHILCDSQYVINSVTKWMPGWKRKGWRKSDGKPVMNVELLKEIDQALAGRKYKFEWVRGHAGHDLNEAADDRARAAATAYQQGVAVRQGPGFGAAPGEAAASAAQAASQAAPQAAPSGRQEPFGEPTLFDEPDLFSELDEDPTPAPGTDASPEAIVEALERELLRPETRSDIGRTGVLLHPDFTEIGSSGRIWTRDAVMMSLEENPDGPAEVEILGADRLGDQIVLLTYRTTARSGTALRSSLWVHDGAQWRLRFHQGTPEA
;
A
#
# COMPACT_ATOMS: atom_id res chain seq x y z
N MET A 1 15.34 -27.73 -10.44
CA MET A 1 13.98 -28.14 -10.04
C MET A 1 13.14 -26.85 -9.95
N THR A 2 11.97 -26.84 -9.31
CA THR A 2 11.16 -25.63 -9.13
C THR A 2 10.86 -25.43 -7.66
N ILE A 3 11.24 -24.27 -7.12
CA ILE A 3 10.90 -23.84 -5.76
C ILE A 3 9.53 -23.17 -5.84
N THR A 4 8.56 -23.69 -5.07
CA THR A 4 7.23 -23.07 -4.93
C THR A 4 7.17 -22.35 -3.59
N ALA A 5 6.82 -21.07 -3.61
CA ALA A 5 6.71 -20.24 -2.41
C ALA A 5 5.49 -19.33 -2.53
N ALA A 6 4.87 -18.99 -1.40
CA ALA A 6 3.96 -17.85 -1.34
C ALA A 6 4.68 -16.61 -0.79
N ALA A 7 4.24 -15.43 -1.20
CA ALA A 7 4.77 -14.15 -0.73
C ALA A 7 3.61 -13.18 -0.48
N ASP A 8 3.58 -12.60 0.72
CA ASP A 8 2.47 -11.76 1.18
C ASP A 8 2.96 -10.59 2.07
N GLY A 9 2.13 -9.55 2.17
CA GLY A 9 2.35 -8.35 2.96
C GLY A 9 1.13 -7.98 3.78
N SER A 10 1.37 -7.41 4.95
CA SER A 10 0.32 -6.97 5.88
C SER A 10 0.64 -5.60 6.45
N ALA A 11 -0.37 -4.78 6.69
CA ALA A 11 -0.22 -3.51 7.39
C ALA A 11 -1.36 -3.26 8.39
N LEU A 12 -1.00 -2.88 9.62
CA LEU A 12 -1.93 -2.53 10.70
C LEU A 12 -2.25 -1.04 10.63
N GLY A 13 -3.08 -0.68 9.66
CA GLY A 13 -3.23 0.70 9.19
C GLY A 13 -2.37 0.93 7.94
N ASN A 14 -2.85 1.74 7.00
CA ASN A 14 -2.21 1.91 5.69
C ASN A 14 -2.09 3.41 5.33
N PRO A 15 -1.02 4.11 5.76
CA PRO A 15 0.21 3.56 6.34
C PRO A 15 0.12 3.26 7.84
N GLY A 16 0.97 2.36 8.33
CA GLY A 16 1.03 1.89 9.72
C GLY A 16 2.14 0.84 9.92
N PRO A 17 2.23 0.19 11.09
CA PRO A 17 3.13 -0.95 11.27
C PRO A 17 2.88 -2.00 10.19
N ALA A 18 3.92 -2.33 9.44
CA ALA A 18 3.82 -3.18 8.25
C ALA A 18 4.75 -4.38 8.38
N GLY A 19 4.33 -5.50 7.82
CA GLY A 19 5.06 -6.75 7.80
C GLY A 19 5.03 -7.39 6.43
N TRP A 20 5.99 -8.25 6.18
CA TRP A 20 6.13 -9.03 4.96
C TRP A 20 6.58 -10.43 5.31
N ALA A 21 6.20 -11.41 4.50
CA ALA A 21 6.71 -12.76 4.62
C ALA A 21 6.68 -13.51 3.30
N TRP A 22 7.63 -14.42 3.13
CA TRP A 22 7.53 -15.48 2.14
C TRP A 22 7.64 -16.84 2.82
N TYR A 23 6.98 -17.83 2.25
CA TYR A 23 6.83 -19.16 2.85
C TYR A 23 6.95 -20.26 1.79
N VAL A 24 7.86 -21.21 2.02
CA VAL A 24 7.98 -22.46 1.24
C VAL A 24 7.45 -23.62 2.07
N ASN A 25 7.92 -23.73 3.31
CA ASN A 25 7.48 -24.68 4.33
C ASN A 25 7.94 -24.20 5.72
N ASP A 26 7.59 -24.93 6.79
CA ASP A 26 7.89 -24.52 8.17
C ASP A 26 9.40 -24.43 8.49
N ASP A 27 10.23 -25.14 7.73
CA ASP A 27 11.68 -25.13 7.83
C ASP A 27 12.33 -24.09 6.89
N CYS A 28 11.55 -23.46 6.00
CA CYS A 28 12.04 -22.52 4.99
C CYS A 28 11.04 -21.39 4.74
N TRP A 29 11.19 -20.32 5.52
CA TRP A 29 10.40 -19.10 5.41
C TRP A 29 11.18 -17.92 5.99
N ARG A 30 10.83 -16.70 5.58
CA ARG A 30 11.26 -15.48 6.28
C ARG A 30 10.15 -14.47 6.44
N ALA A 31 10.27 -13.67 7.50
CA ALA A 31 9.41 -12.51 7.74
C ALA A 31 10.22 -11.32 8.25
N GLY A 32 9.68 -10.13 8.04
CA GLY A 32 10.23 -8.86 8.50
C GLY A 32 9.18 -7.77 8.41
N GLY A 33 9.59 -6.51 8.56
CA GLY A 33 8.65 -5.40 8.50
C GLY A 33 9.25 -4.06 8.89
N TRP A 34 8.39 -3.09 9.18
CA TRP A 34 8.74 -1.75 9.62
C TRP A 34 7.71 -1.20 10.61
N PRO A 35 8.11 -0.26 11.51
CA PRO A 35 7.16 0.47 12.36
C PRO A 35 6.15 1.30 11.55
N HIS A 36 6.53 1.72 10.34
CA HIS A 36 5.70 2.52 9.46
C HIS A 36 5.94 2.13 7.99
N GLY A 37 4.88 1.69 7.31
CA GLY A 37 4.89 1.26 5.93
C GLY A 37 3.47 1.02 5.41
N THR A 38 3.36 0.49 4.19
CA THR A 38 2.08 0.18 3.54
C THR A 38 1.97 -1.30 3.22
N ASN A 39 0.75 -1.77 2.93
CA ASN A 39 0.55 -3.17 2.49
C ASN A 39 1.39 -3.48 1.25
N ASN A 40 1.32 -2.60 0.24
CA ASN A 40 2.04 -2.72 -1.02
C ASN A 40 3.57 -2.78 -0.83
N MET A 41 4.12 -2.05 0.15
CA MET A 41 5.55 -2.15 0.49
C MET A 41 5.88 -3.54 1.04
N GLY A 42 5.03 -4.08 1.92
CA GLY A 42 5.18 -5.42 2.48
C GLY A 42 5.14 -6.50 1.39
N GLU A 43 4.13 -6.45 0.52
CA GLU A 43 3.97 -7.42 -0.56
C GLU A 43 5.17 -7.41 -1.54
N LEU A 44 5.64 -6.22 -1.94
CA LEU A 44 6.82 -6.07 -2.80
C LEU A 44 8.09 -6.59 -2.12
N MET A 45 8.24 -6.32 -0.82
CA MET A 45 9.41 -6.75 -0.06
C MET A 45 9.44 -8.26 0.15
N ALA A 46 8.29 -8.91 0.38
CA ALA A 46 8.22 -10.36 0.46
C ALA A 46 8.78 -11.03 -0.81
N VAL A 47 8.37 -10.52 -1.98
CA VAL A 47 8.87 -10.98 -3.28
C VAL A 47 10.36 -10.67 -3.46
N LEU A 48 10.80 -9.46 -3.14
CA LEU A 48 12.20 -9.07 -3.21
C LEU A 48 13.09 -9.96 -2.33
N ASP A 49 12.69 -10.18 -1.08
CA ASP A 49 13.45 -11.01 -0.15
C ASP A 49 13.50 -12.47 -0.60
N LEU A 50 12.43 -13.00 -1.18
CA LEU A 50 12.42 -14.35 -1.76
C LEU A 50 13.44 -14.48 -2.90
N PHE A 51 13.51 -13.50 -3.81
CA PHE A 51 14.51 -13.50 -4.89
C PHE A 51 15.94 -13.42 -4.33
N ARG A 52 16.16 -12.59 -3.30
CA ARG A 52 17.46 -12.50 -2.62
C ARG A 52 17.84 -13.79 -1.92
N ALA A 53 16.90 -14.39 -1.18
CA ALA A 53 17.12 -15.62 -0.43
C ALA A 53 17.48 -16.79 -1.35
N THR A 54 17.00 -16.79 -2.60
CA THR A 54 17.24 -17.86 -3.58
C THR A 54 18.32 -17.51 -4.62
N ALA A 55 18.98 -16.37 -4.49
CA ALA A 55 20.00 -15.90 -5.44
C ALA A 55 21.19 -16.88 -5.58
N HIS A 56 21.52 -17.60 -4.51
CA HIS A 56 22.59 -18.63 -4.49
C HIS A 56 22.21 -19.93 -5.22
N LEU A 57 20.96 -20.06 -5.71
CA LEU A 57 20.44 -21.23 -6.42
C LEU A 57 20.05 -20.91 -7.87
N PRO A 58 20.93 -20.38 -8.74
CA PRO A 58 20.57 -19.84 -10.06
C PRO A 58 19.90 -20.82 -11.03
N GLY A 59 20.04 -22.14 -10.81
CA GLY A 59 19.44 -23.19 -11.65
C GLY A 59 18.03 -23.64 -11.24
N GLU A 60 17.48 -23.09 -10.15
CA GLU A 60 16.13 -23.41 -9.68
C GLU A 60 15.10 -22.42 -10.22
N ASP A 61 14.03 -22.89 -10.82
CA ASP A 61 12.95 -22.00 -11.26
C ASP A 61 12.10 -21.60 -10.04
N LEU A 62 11.57 -20.37 -10.02
CA LEU A 62 10.68 -19.91 -8.94
C LEU A 62 9.22 -19.92 -9.39
N HIS A 63 8.36 -20.55 -8.61
CA HIS A 63 6.92 -20.45 -8.73
C HIS A 63 6.35 -19.71 -7.52
N ILE A 64 5.88 -18.48 -7.73
CA ILE A 64 5.53 -17.56 -6.66
C ILE A 64 4.02 -17.38 -6.63
N LEU A 65 3.39 -17.77 -5.53
CA LEU A 65 1.97 -17.54 -5.25
C LEU A 65 1.84 -16.18 -4.56
N CYS A 66 1.00 -15.32 -5.10
CA CYS A 66 0.66 -14.03 -4.51
C CYS A 66 -0.84 -13.76 -4.74
N ASP A 67 -1.52 -13.20 -3.77
CA ASP A 67 -2.87 -12.65 -3.95
C ASP A 67 -2.86 -11.18 -4.39
N SER A 68 -1.74 -10.49 -4.20
CA SER A 68 -1.53 -9.13 -4.71
C SER A 68 -1.39 -9.08 -6.23
N GLN A 69 -2.45 -8.61 -6.88
CA GLN A 69 -2.40 -8.24 -8.30
C GLN A 69 -1.45 -7.05 -8.54
N TYR A 70 -1.28 -6.17 -7.55
CA TYR A 70 -0.37 -5.04 -7.64
C TYR A 70 1.08 -5.51 -7.84
N VAL A 71 1.55 -6.46 -7.02
CA VAL A 71 2.91 -7.00 -7.15
C VAL A 71 3.10 -7.73 -8.48
N ILE A 72 2.16 -8.63 -8.82
CA ILE A 72 2.24 -9.41 -10.06
C ILE A 72 2.32 -8.47 -11.27
N ASN A 73 1.43 -7.48 -11.37
CA ASN A 73 1.41 -6.56 -12.49
C ASN A 73 2.63 -5.62 -12.50
N SER A 74 3.08 -5.15 -11.33
CA SER A 74 4.28 -4.31 -11.19
C SER A 74 5.49 -5.00 -11.79
N VAL A 75 5.71 -6.26 -11.42
CA VAL A 75 6.88 -7.02 -11.88
C VAL A 75 6.73 -7.44 -13.35
N THR A 76 5.57 -7.95 -13.76
CA THR A 76 5.43 -8.61 -15.07
C THR A 76 5.01 -7.69 -16.21
N LYS A 77 4.19 -6.67 -15.94
CA LYS A 77 3.57 -5.83 -16.99
C LYS A 77 4.15 -4.43 -17.03
N TRP A 78 4.30 -3.80 -15.87
CA TRP A 78 4.53 -2.35 -15.80
C TRP A 78 6.01 -1.96 -15.75
N MET A 79 6.82 -2.72 -14.98
CA MET A 79 8.25 -2.47 -14.83
C MET A 79 9.00 -2.26 -16.16
N PRO A 80 8.77 -3.04 -17.24
CA PRO A 80 9.40 -2.78 -18.54
C PRO A 80 9.05 -1.40 -19.13
N GLY A 81 7.84 -0.89 -18.87
CA GLY A 81 7.40 0.45 -19.28
C GLY A 81 8.04 1.54 -18.44
N TRP A 82 8.04 1.37 -17.11
CA TRP A 82 8.64 2.32 -16.19
C TRP A 82 10.15 2.47 -16.41
N LYS A 83 10.87 1.37 -16.66
CA LYS A 83 12.31 1.41 -17.00
C LYS A 83 12.58 2.27 -18.22
N ARG A 84 11.78 2.13 -19.29
CA ARG A 84 11.90 2.95 -20.51
C ARG A 84 11.63 4.44 -20.25
N LYS A 85 10.80 4.76 -19.27
CA LYS A 85 10.47 6.14 -18.86
C LYS A 85 11.36 6.65 -17.71
N GLY A 86 12.46 5.98 -17.39
CA GLY A 86 13.37 6.39 -16.31
C GLY A 86 12.73 6.32 -14.92
N TRP A 87 11.85 5.34 -14.70
CA TRP A 87 11.08 5.14 -13.47
C TRP A 87 10.16 6.30 -13.09
N ARG A 88 9.64 7.00 -14.10
CA ARG A 88 8.68 8.08 -13.95
C ARG A 88 7.34 7.73 -14.58
N LYS A 89 6.29 8.28 -13.99
CA LYS A 89 4.92 8.26 -14.51
C LYS A 89 4.75 9.28 -15.63
N SER A 90 3.59 9.27 -16.30
CA SER A 90 3.24 10.21 -17.37
C SER A 90 3.22 11.68 -16.91
N ASP A 91 2.92 11.92 -15.63
CA ASP A 91 2.94 13.23 -14.97
C ASP A 91 4.36 13.68 -14.56
N GLY A 92 5.39 12.88 -14.85
CA GLY A 92 6.79 13.17 -14.50
C GLY A 92 7.18 12.83 -13.06
N LYS A 93 6.24 12.43 -12.19
CA LYS A 93 6.51 12.01 -10.83
C LYS A 93 7.17 10.62 -10.80
N PRO A 94 7.96 10.28 -9.76
CA PRO A 94 8.47 8.93 -9.58
C PRO A 94 7.34 7.91 -9.44
N VAL A 95 7.58 6.68 -9.89
CA VAL A 95 6.68 5.55 -9.63
C VAL A 95 6.64 5.27 -8.12
N MET A 96 5.47 4.94 -7.57
CA MET A 96 5.33 4.57 -6.16
C MET A 96 6.18 3.32 -5.86
N ASN A 97 6.83 3.28 -4.70
CA ASN A 97 7.75 2.18 -4.31
C ASN A 97 8.90 1.94 -5.30
N VAL A 98 9.31 2.96 -6.07
CA VAL A 98 10.35 2.85 -7.10
C VAL A 98 11.65 2.21 -6.61
N GLU A 99 12.07 2.48 -5.37
CA GLU A 99 13.32 1.91 -4.85
C GLU A 99 13.21 0.39 -4.66
N LEU A 100 12.12 -0.11 -4.06
CA LEU A 100 11.85 -1.57 -3.98
C LEU A 100 11.75 -2.20 -5.37
N LEU A 101 11.08 -1.53 -6.32
CA LEU A 101 10.93 -2.04 -7.69
C LEU A 101 12.26 -2.11 -8.45
N LYS A 102 13.16 -1.15 -8.25
CA LYS A 102 14.53 -1.20 -8.81
C LYS A 102 15.33 -2.34 -8.20
N GLU A 103 15.20 -2.57 -6.89
CA GLU A 103 15.86 -3.70 -6.22
C GLU A 103 15.33 -5.05 -6.75
N ILE A 104 14.01 -5.15 -6.98
CA ILE A 104 13.40 -6.34 -7.60
C ILE A 104 13.95 -6.51 -9.02
N ASP A 105 13.96 -5.46 -9.85
CA ASP A 105 14.49 -5.53 -11.21
C ASP A 105 15.93 -6.06 -11.26
N GLN A 106 16.77 -5.64 -10.32
CA GLN A 106 18.13 -6.14 -10.17
C GLN A 106 18.16 -7.62 -9.78
N ALA A 107 17.33 -8.03 -8.81
CA ALA A 107 17.26 -9.41 -8.33
C ALA A 107 16.69 -10.40 -9.37
N LEU A 108 15.89 -9.90 -10.31
CA LEU A 108 15.29 -10.68 -11.41
C LEU A 108 16.29 -11.00 -12.53
N ALA A 109 17.41 -10.30 -12.62
CA ALA A 109 18.35 -10.43 -13.73
C ALA A 109 18.88 -11.87 -13.86
N GLY A 110 18.56 -12.52 -14.99
CA GLY A 110 18.98 -13.90 -15.27
C GLY A 110 18.17 -14.98 -14.53
N ARG A 111 17.08 -14.61 -13.83
CA ARG A 111 16.24 -15.55 -13.10
C ARG A 111 15.05 -16.03 -13.93
N LYS A 112 14.74 -17.31 -13.84
CA LYS A 112 13.47 -17.88 -14.31
C LYS A 112 12.46 -17.90 -13.17
N TYR A 113 11.31 -17.30 -13.40
CA TYR A 113 10.22 -17.24 -12.43
C TYR A 113 8.86 -17.22 -13.12
N LYS A 114 7.83 -17.65 -12.39
CA LYS A 114 6.41 -17.58 -12.76
C LYS A 114 5.63 -17.11 -11.54
N PHE A 115 4.74 -16.14 -11.74
CA PHE A 115 3.72 -15.79 -10.76
C PHE A 115 2.45 -16.60 -11.00
N GLU A 116 1.81 -17.01 -9.92
CA GLU A 116 0.45 -17.53 -9.88
C GLU A 116 -0.38 -16.64 -8.97
N TRP A 117 -1.41 -16.02 -9.56
CA TRP A 117 -2.36 -15.26 -8.76
C TRP A 117 -3.29 -16.24 -8.05
N VAL A 118 -3.29 -16.17 -6.73
CA VAL A 118 -4.25 -16.87 -5.87
C VAL A 118 -5.27 -15.88 -5.34
N ARG A 119 -6.49 -16.35 -5.05
CA ARG A 119 -7.49 -15.46 -4.46
C ARG A 119 -7.19 -15.35 -2.96
N GLY A 120 -7.15 -14.12 -2.43
CA GLY A 120 -7.06 -13.90 -0.99
C GLY A 120 -8.24 -14.54 -0.25
N HIS A 121 -7.94 -15.16 0.90
CA HIS A 121 -8.80 -15.98 1.77
C HIS A 121 -9.00 -17.46 1.38
N ALA A 122 -8.92 -18.30 2.42
CA ALA A 122 -9.26 -19.73 2.57
C ALA A 122 -9.17 -20.62 1.32
N GLY A 123 -8.16 -21.50 1.30
CA GLY A 123 -7.98 -22.56 0.32
C GLY A 123 -6.56 -22.67 -0.25
N HIS A 124 -5.60 -21.91 0.29
CA HIS A 124 -4.22 -21.89 -0.19
C HIS A 124 -3.23 -21.88 0.97
N ASP A 125 -2.93 -23.07 1.51
CA ASP A 125 -2.10 -23.27 2.71
C ASP A 125 -0.79 -22.48 2.72
N LEU A 126 -0.09 -22.39 1.56
CA LEU A 126 1.16 -21.61 1.47
C LEU A 126 0.91 -20.11 1.64
N ASN A 127 -0.15 -19.58 1.02
CA ASN A 127 -0.49 -18.15 1.08
C ASN A 127 -0.98 -17.79 2.47
N GLU A 128 -1.83 -18.62 3.08
CA GLU A 128 -2.30 -18.44 4.45
C GLU A 128 -1.13 -18.43 5.45
N ALA A 129 -0.17 -19.35 5.27
CA ALA A 129 1.04 -19.38 6.08
C ALA A 129 1.92 -18.13 5.92
N ALA A 130 1.93 -17.50 4.73
CA ALA A 130 2.63 -16.24 4.48
C ALA A 130 1.88 -15.05 5.09
N ASP A 131 0.56 -14.95 4.91
CA ASP A 131 -0.30 -13.91 5.50
C ASP A 131 -0.15 -13.88 7.03
N ASP A 132 -0.28 -15.04 7.68
CA ASP A 132 -0.15 -15.16 9.14
C ASP A 132 1.20 -14.64 9.63
N ARG A 133 2.28 -14.93 8.90
CA ARG A 133 3.64 -14.50 9.24
C ARG A 133 3.86 -13.01 8.97
N ALA A 134 3.33 -12.48 7.87
CA ALA A 134 3.39 -11.06 7.56
C ALA A 134 2.61 -10.23 8.59
N ARG A 135 1.40 -10.69 8.96
CA ARG A 135 0.57 -10.08 9.99
C ARG A 135 1.24 -10.14 11.36
N ALA A 136 1.81 -11.28 11.74
CA ALA A 136 2.55 -11.42 12.98
C ALA A 136 3.75 -10.46 13.05
N ALA A 137 4.46 -10.26 11.94
CA ALA A 137 5.55 -9.28 11.87
C ALA A 137 5.04 -7.84 12.06
N ALA A 138 3.95 -7.45 11.40
CA ALA A 138 3.33 -6.14 11.57
C ALA A 138 2.87 -5.90 13.02
N THR A 139 2.26 -6.92 13.66
CA THR A 139 1.86 -6.88 15.07
C THR A 139 3.06 -6.75 16.01
N ALA A 140 4.17 -7.44 15.73
CA ALA A 140 5.38 -7.31 16.52
C ALA A 140 5.94 -5.88 16.49
N TYR A 141 5.92 -5.22 15.32
CA TYR A 141 6.29 -3.80 15.21
C TYR A 141 5.33 -2.88 15.97
N GLN A 142 4.01 -3.11 15.89
CA GLN A 142 3.03 -2.36 16.66
C GLN A 142 3.27 -2.47 18.18
N GLN A 143 3.68 -3.65 18.65
CA GLN A 143 3.92 -3.93 20.07
C GLN A 143 5.34 -3.58 20.54
N GLY A 144 6.24 -3.18 19.62
CA GLY A 144 7.65 -2.91 19.94
C GLY A 144 8.45 -4.15 20.36
N VAL A 145 8.04 -5.34 19.89
CA VAL A 145 8.72 -6.61 20.19
C VAL A 145 9.49 -7.14 18.98
N ALA A 146 10.45 -8.03 19.23
CA ALA A 146 11.29 -8.60 18.18
C ALA A 146 10.46 -9.48 17.21
N VAL A 147 10.63 -9.24 15.91
CA VAL A 147 10.00 -10.04 14.85
C VAL A 147 10.67 -11.41 14.74
N ARG A 148 9.86 -12.46 14.65
CA ARG A 148 10.35 -13.80 14.32
C ARG A 148 10.68 -13.87 12.82
N GLN A 149 11.97 -13.84 12.49
CA GLN A 149 12.41 -13.73 11.09
C GLN A 149 12.35 -15.04 10.28
N GLY A 150 12.13 -16.19 10.92
CA GLY A 150 12.13 -17.50 10.27
C GLY A 150 13.54 -18.06 9.99
N PRO A 151 13.64 -19.35 9.65
CA PRO A 151 14.92 -20.04 9.40
C PRO A 151 15.58 -19.65 8.07
N GLY A 152 14.82 -19.11 7.11
CA GLY A 152 15.33 -18.81 5.77
C GLY A 152 15.77 -20.02 4.95
N PHE A 153 16.43 -19.76 3.82
CA PHE A 153 16.99 -20.81 2.98
C PHE A 153 18.36 -21.23 3.54
N GLY A 154 18.46 -22.48 4.00
CA GLY A 154 19.75 -23.12 4.31
C GLY A 154 20.21 -23.06 5.77
N ALA A 155 19.40 -22.59 6.72
CA ALA A 155 19.74 -22.76 8.14
C ALA A 155 19.45 -24.19 8.59
N ALA A 156 20.49 -24.94 8.97
CA ALA A 156 20.29 -26.11 9.81
C ALA A 156 19.69 -25.66 11.16
N PRO A 157 18.81 -26.43 11.81
CA PRO A 157 18.07 -26.02 13.02
C PRO A 157 18.92 -25.53 14.22
N GLY A 158 20.25 -25.62 14.16
CA GLY A 158 21.19 -25.24 15.22
C GLY A 158 21.92 -23.90 15.06
N GLU A 159 21.96 -23.29 13.88
CA GLU A 159 22.77 -22.07 13.66
C GLU A 159 22.03 -20.77 13.99
N ALA A 160 20.69 -20.76 13.91
CA ALA A 160 19.86 -19.61 14.28
C ALA A 160 19.97 -19.23 15.77
N ALA A 161 20.23 -20.21 16.66
CA ALA A 161 20.40 -19.97 18.09
C ALA A 161 21.75 -19.30 18.44
N ALA A 162 22.80 -19.54 17.65
CA ALA A 162 24.13 -18.97 17.89
C ALA A 162 24.21 -17.49 17.49
N SER A 163 23.50 -17.08 16.43
CA SER A 163 23.42 -15.68 15.99
C SER A 163 22.67 -14.79 16.99
N ALA A 164 21.57 -15.29 17.57
CA ALA A 164 20.81 -14.57 18.60
C ALA A 164 21.62 -14.34 19.89
N ALA A 165 22.49 -15.28 20.26
CA ALA A 165 23.35 -15.18 21.44
C ALA A 165 24.52 -14.19 21.25
N GLN A 166 25.03 -14.02 20.03
CA GLN A 166 26.09 -13.05 19.73
C GLN A 166 25.59 -11.61 19.68
N ALA A 167 24.35 -11.36 19.23
CA ALA A 167 23.75 -10.03 19.22
C ALA A 167 23.41 -9.51 20.63
N ALA A 168 23.03 -10.40 21.56
CA ALA A 168 22.71 -10.04 22.95
C ALA A 168 23.95 -9.70 23.81
N SER A 169 25.15 -10.09 23.36
CA SER A 169 26.41 -9.86 24.10
C SER A 169 27.02 -8.47 23.90
N GLN A 170 26.52 -7.66 22.96
CA GLN A 170 27.10 -6.35 22.64
C GLN A 170 26.31 -5.14 23.18
N ALA A 171 25.24 -5.36 23.96
CA ALA A 171 24.45 -4.28 24.54
C ALA A 171 24.45 -4.32 26.08
N ALA A 172 25.15 -3.32 26.66
CA ALA A 172 25.10 -2.78 28.04
C ALA A 172 26.20 -3.20 29.05
N PRO A 173 26.51 -2.37 30.08
CA PRO A 173 26.83 -0.93 30.06
C PRO A 173 28.12 -0.61 30.88
N GLN A 174 28.74 0.56 30.70
CA GLN A 174 29.72 1.10 31.67
C GLN A 174 29.32 2.50 32.14
N ALA A 175 29.36 2.68 33.47
CA ALA A 175 28.88 3.86 34.18
C ALA A 175 30.02 4.69 34.80
N ALA A 176 29.95 6.01 34.58
CA ALA A 176 30.28 7.16 35.46
C ALA A 176 31.77 7.40 35.88
N PRO A 177 32.21 8.65 36.21
CA PRO A 177 31.54 9.52 37.18
C PRO A 177 31.47 11.05 36.89
N SER A 178 30.75 11.67 37.82
CA SER A 178 30.24 13.03 38.00
C SER A 178 31.23 14.21 38.02
N GLY A 179 30.74 15.38 37.61
CA GLY A 179 31.26 16.71 37.97
C GLY A 179 30.16 17.78 37.84
N ARG A 180 30.01 18.63 38.85
CA ARG A 180 28.85 19.53 39.10
C ARG A 180 29.23 21.02 38.90
N GLN A 181 28.22 21.83 38.56
CA GLN A 181 28.03 23.30 38.76
C GLN A 181 28.41 24.32 37.66
N GLU A 182 27.37 24.79 36.94
CA GLU A 182 26.88 26.16 36.62
C GLU A 182 27.60 27.38 37.29
N PRO A 183 27.48 28.67 36.84
CA PRO A 183 26.41 29.27 36.00
C PRO A 183 26.83 30.39 34.99
N PHE A 184 25.82 30.92 34.28
CA PHE A 184 25.69 32.25 33.61
C PHE A 184 25.89 32.37 32.09
N GLY A 185 24.81 32.78 31.40
CA GLY A 185 24.86 33.55 30.16
C GLY A 185 23.71 33.31 29.18
N GLU A 186 22.52 33.88 29.43
CA GLU A 186 21.60 34.27 28.34
C GLU A 186 22.15 35.51 27.60
N PRO A 187 21.64 35.93 26.41
CA PRO A 187 20.72 35.29 25.47
C PRO A 187 21.23 35.29 24.00
N THR A 188 20.66 34.47 23.12
CA THR A 188 20.11 34.91 21.82
C THR A 188 19.46 33.73 21.11
N LEU A 189 18.15 33.87 20.86
CA LEU A 189 17.39 33.10 19.90
C LEU A 189 18.07 33.15 18.53
N PHE A 190 18.34 31.98 17.98
CA PHE A 190 18.25 31.75 16.54
C PHE A 190 17.17 30.70 16.33
N ASP A 191 16.05 31.20 15.81
CA ASP A 191 15.08 30.46 15.02
C ASP A 191 15.81 29.67 13.93
N GLU A 192 15.63 28.36 13.92
CA GLU A 192 15.45 27.64 12.66
C GLU A 192 14.16 26.80 12.80
N PRO A 193 13.13 27.08 12.00
CA PRO A 193 11.88 26.34 12.06
C PRO A 193 12.07 24.92 11.50
N ASP A 194 11.57 23.97 12.28
CA ASP A 194 11.41 22.56 11.96
C ASP A 194 10.46 22.43 10.74
N LEU A 195 10.96 21.95 9.61
CA LEU A 195 10.25 21.89 8.31
C LEU A 195 9.16 20.79 8.27
N PHE A 196 8.67 20.36 9.43
CA PHE A 196 7.61 19.37 9.59
C PHE A 196 6.61 19.72 10.70
N SER A 197 6.52 20.99 11.13
CA SER A 197 5.43 21.47 11.99
C SER A 197 4.33 22.26 11.25
N GLU A 198 4.34 22.33 9.91
CA GLU A 198 3.28 22.98 9.11
C GLU A 198 2.49 21.99 8.23
N LEU A 199 2.13 20.83 8.77
CA LEU A 199 1.08 19.96 8.19
C LEU A 199 0.03 19.49 9.22
N ASP A 200 0.04 20.06 10.42
CA ASP A 200 -1.02 19.95 11.44
C ASP A 200 -1.67 21.32 11.73
N GLU A 201 -1.75 22.18 10.72
CA GLU A 201 -2.82 23.18 10.68
C GLU A 201 -3.78 22.76 9.56
N ASP A 202 -4.84 22.07 9.99
CA ASP A 202 -6.12 22.18 9.30
C ASP A 202 -6.31 23.65 8.90
N PRO A 203 -6.85 23.97 7.71
CA PRO A 203 -7.70 25.12 7.67
C PRO A 203 -8.82 24.82 8.67
N THR A 204 -8.68 25.25 9.92
CA THR A 204 -9.84 25.50 10.76
C THR A 204 -10.74 26.34 9.86
N PRO A 205 -11.90 25.85 9.42
CA PRO A 205 -12.87 26.77 8.88
C PRO A 205 -13.09 27.78 10.01
N ALA A 206 -12.93 29.05 9.69
CA ALA A 206 -13.55 30.10 10.47
C ALA A 206 -14.96 29.62 10.87
N PRO A 207 -15.41 29.83 12.11
CA PRO A 207 -16.62 29.18 12.62
C PRO A 207 -17.79 29.42 11.66
N GLY A 208 -18.22 28.35 11.00
CA GLY A 208 -19.16 28.34 9.87
C GLY A 208 -18.69 27.35 8.79
N THR A 209 -19.02 26.06 8.89
CA THR A 209 -20.28 25.55 8.32
C THR A 209 -20.49 24.12 8.80
N ASP A 210 -21.66 23.80 9.36
CA ASP A 210 -22.17 22.43 9.47
C ASP A 210 -22.41 21.89 8.05
N ALA A 211 -21.34 21.51 7.33
CA ALA A 211 -21.47 20.94 6.00
C ALA A 211 -22.19 19.60 6.11
N SER A 212 -23.32 19.48 5.42
CA SER A 212 -24.12 18.26 5.48
C SER A 212 -23.33 17.08 4.86
N PRO A 213 -23.57 15.83 5.29
CA PRO A 213 -22.93 14.64 4.71
C PRO A 213 -22.96 14.60 3.17
N GLU A 214 -24.07 15.06 2.59
CA GLU A 214 -24.30 15.17 1.16
C GLU A 214 -23.29 16.14 0.51
N ALA A 215 -23.10 17.33 1.10
CA ALA A 215 -22.13 18.32 0.60
C ALA A 215 -20.69 17.81 0.69
N ILE A 216 -20.35 17.07 1.74
CA ILE A 216 -19.02 16.44 1.89
C ILE A 216 -18.81 15.40 0.79
N VAL A 217 -19.77 14.51 0.60
CA VAL A 217 -19.71 13.44 -0.41
C VAL A 217 -19.64 14.01 -1.83
N GLU A 218 -20.40 15.07 -2.13
CA GLU A 218 -20.31 15.77 -3.41
C GLU A 218 -18.90 16.33 -3.66
N ALA A 219 -18.28 16.92 -2.64
CA ALA A 219 -16.92 17.45 -2.75
C ALA A 219 -15.90 16.32 -3.02
N LEU A 220 -16.01 15.20 -2.31
CA LEU A 220 -15.15 14.03 -2.49
C LEU A 220 -15.35 13.34 -3.85
N GLU A 221 -16.59 13.28 -4.36
CA GLU A 221 -16.85 12.77 -5.71
C GLU A 221 -16.19 13.66 -6.76
N ARG A 222 -16.36 14.98 -6.64
CA ARG A 222 -15.73 15.94 -7.55
C ARG A 222 -14.22 15.83 -7.49
N GLU A 223 -13.66 15.61 -6.31
CA GLU A 223 -12.24 15.36 -6.13
C GLU A 223 -11.77 14.08 -6.84
N LEU A 224 -12.48 12.96 -6.68
CA LEU A 224 -12.17 11.68 -7.34
C LEU A 224 -12.19 11.77 -8.87
N LEU A 225 -12.96 12.71 -9.43
CA LEU A 225 -13.05 12.92 -10.87
C LEU A 225 -11.94 13.82 -11.43
N ARG A 226 -11.12 14.46 -10.57
CA ARG A 226 -10.01 15.30 -11.02
C ARG A 226 -8.83 14.46 -11.54
N PRO A 227 -8.19 14.86 -12.65
CA PRO A 227 -7.03 14.15 -13.18
C PRO A 227 -5.86 14.02 -12.19
N GLU A 228 -5.66 15.04 -11.35
CA GLU A 228 -4.59 15.03 -10.34
C GLU A 228 -4.83 13.95 -9.28
N THR A 229 -6.08 13.75 -8.88
CA THR A 229 -6.46 12.69 -7.94
C THR A 229 -6.37 11.31 -8.60
N ARG A 230 -6.88 11.17 -9.83
CA ARG A 230 -6.92 9.89 -10.56
C ARG A 230 -5.52 9.38 -10.93
N SER A 231 -4.56 10.29 -11.13
CA SER A 231 -3.15 9.96 -11.34
C SER A 231 -2.39 9.68 -10.03
N ASP A 232 -2.99 9.95 -8.88
CA ASP A 232 -2.44 9.67 -7.55
C ASP A 232 -3.13 8.44 -6.94
N ILE A 233 -2.45 7.29 -7.05
CA ILE A 233 -2.96 6.03 -6.51
C ILE A 233 -3.12 6.07 -4.98
N GLY A 234 -2.31 6.85 -4.28
CA GLY A 234 -2.40 7.01 -2.83
C GLY A 234 -3.66 7.78 -2.46
N ARG A 235 -3.89 8.93 -3.11
CA ARG A 235 -5.09 9.74 -2.85
C ARG A 235 -6.37 9.03 -3.31
N THR A 236 -6.36 8.41 -4.49
CA THR A 236 -7.47 7.57 -4.95
C THR A 236 -7.74 6.45 -3.95
N GLY A 237 -6.69 5.79 -3.44
CA GLY A 237 -6.82 4.73 -2.44
C GLY A 237 -7.42 5.19 -1.11
N VAL A 238 -7.22 6.44 -0.70
CA VAL A 238 -7.89 7.02 0.48
C VAL A 238 -9.39 7.16 0.25
N LEU A 239 -9.79 7.64 -0.93
CA LEU A 239 -11.19 7.88 -1.30
C LEU A 239 -11.99 6.59 -1.54
N LEU A 240 -11.33 5.51 -2.00
CA LEU A 240 -11.99 4.22 -2.24
C LEU A 240 -12.02 3.35 -0.98
N HIS A 241 -13.20 2.86 -0.63
CA HIS A 241 -13.38 1.88 0.45
C HIS A 241 -12.60 0.59 0.13
N PRO A 242 -11.99 -0.11 1.11
CA PRO A 242 -11.27 -1.37 0.88
C PRO A 242 -12.05 -2.40 0.04
N ASP A 243 -13.34 -2.58 0.36
CA ASP A 243 -14.26 -3.46 -0.37
C ASP A 243 -14.91 -2.82 -1.62
N PHE A 244 -14.33 -1.75 -2.17
CA PHE A 244 -14.93 -1.05 -3.32
C PHE A 244 -15.08 -1.98 -4.53
N THR A 245 -16.23 -1.83 -5.20
CA THR A 245 -16.52 -2.49 -6.47
C THR A 245 -17.20 -1.54 -7.45
N GLU A 246 -16.86 -1.64 -8.73
CA GLU A 246 -17.50 -0.89 -9.80
C GLU A 246 -18.09 -1.84 -10.86
N ILE A 247 -19.28 -1.51 -11.38
CA ILE A 247 -19.82 -2.15 -12.57
C ILE A 247 -19.62 -1.19 -13.75
N GLY A 248 -18.70 -1.54 -14.64
CA GLY A 248 -18.43 -0.75 -15.84
C GLY A 248 -19.54 -0.87 -16.88
N SER A 249 -19.53 -0.01 -17.88
CA SER A 249 -20.53 0.02 -18.97
C SER A 249 -20.62 -1.28 -19.78
N SER A 250 -19.58 -2.12 -19.76
CA SER A 250 -19.56 -3.45 -20.37
C SER A 250 -20.23 -4.53 -19.52
N GLY A 251 -20.70 -4.20 -18.31
CA GLY A 251 -21.17 -5.17 -17.32
C GLY A 251 -20.03 -5.87 -16.55
N ARG A 252 -18.76 -5.57 -16.87
CA ARG A 252 -17.60 -6.08 -16.12
C ARG A 252 -17.59 -5.52 -14.70
N ILE A 253 -17.35 -6.38 -13.73
CA ILE A 253 -17.08 -6.00 -12.34
C ILE A 253 -15.59 -5.66 -12.20
N TRP A 254 -15.31 -4.50 -11.63
CA TRP A 254 -13.98 -3.99 -11.33
C TRP A 254 -13.79 -3.92 -9.82
N THR A 255 -12.62 -4.37 -9.36
CA THR A 255 -12.19 -4.27 -7.97
C THR A 255 -11.54 -2.92 -7.72
N ARG A 256 -11.39 -2.55 -6.44
CA ARG A 256 -10.62 -1.37 -5.99
C ARG A 256 -9.29 -1.22 -6.71
N ASP A 257 -8.46 -2.25 -6.68
CA ASP A 257 -7.12 -2.20 -7.29
C ASP A 257 -7.19 -2.05 -8.81
N ALA A 258 -8.12 -2.75 -9.46
CA ALA A 258 -8.29 -2.66 -10.91
C ALA A 258 -8.75 -1.25 -11.35
N VAL A 259 -9.64 -0.61 -10.58
CA VAL A 259 -10.05 0.77 -10.84
C VAL A 259 -8.90 1.73 -10.58
N MET A 260 -8.23 1.65 -9.43
CA MET A 260 -7.06 2.49 -9.13
C MET A 260 -6.00 2.44 -10.24
N MET A 261 -5.71 1.25 -10.77
CA MET A 261 -4.79 1.07 -11.90
C MET A 261 -5.32 1.71 -13.18
N SER A 262 -6.59 1.47 -13.52
CA SER A 262 -7.22 2.06 -14.71
C SER A 262 -7.25 3.59 -14.65
N LEU A 263 -7.45 4.16 -13.47
CA LEU A 263 -7.43 5.60 -13.21
C LEU A 263 -6.02 6.16 -13.38
N GLU A 264 -4.99 5.46 -12.90
CA GLU A 264 -3.60 5.93 -13.07
C GLU A 264 -3.14 5.84 -14.53
N GLU A 265 -3.57 4.80 -15.27
CA GLU A 265 -3.25 4.63 -16.69
C GLU A 265 -3.97 5.66 -17.59
N ASN A 266 -5.21 6.02 -17.24
CA ASN A 266 -6.03 7.00 -17.95
C ASN A 266 -6.63 7.99 -16.94
N PRO A 267 -5.83 8.95 -16.45
CA PRO A 267 -6.25 9.86 -15.39
C PRO A 267 -7.25 10.89 -15.87
N ASP A 268 -7.41 11.05 -17.18
CA ASP A 268 -8.38 11.97 -17.75
C ASP A 268 -9.78 11.68 -17.18
N GLY A 269 -10.27 12.66 -16.42
CA GLY A 269 -11.63 12.68 -15.91
C GLY A 269 -12.61 13.15 -16.98
N PRO A 270 -13.91 13.18 -16.64
CA PRO A 270 -14.88 13.87 -17.49
C PRO A 270 -14.58 15.37 -17.57
N ALA A 271 -14.96 15.99 -18.68
CA ALA A 271 -14.82 17.43 -18.87
C ALA A 271 -15.79 18.23 -17.98
N GLU A 272 -16.96 17.65 -17.70
CA GLU A 272 -17.99 18.29 -16.87
C GLU A 272 -18.70 17.27 -15.99
N VAL A 273 -19.13 17.74 -14.80
CA VAL A 273 -19.83 16.95 -13.78
C VAL A 273 -21.01 17.76 -13.25
N GLU A 274 -22.22 17.26 -13.52
CA GLU A 274 -23.50 17.83 -13.06
C GLU A 274 -24.10 16.88 -12.01
N ILE A 275 -24.27 17.35 -10.77
CA ILE A 275 -24.94 16.59 -9.72
C ILE A 275 -26.44 16.61 -9.97
N LEU A 276 -27.06 15.43 -10.03
CA LEU A 276 -28.50 15.27 -10.27
C LEU A 276 -29.26 15.08 -8.95
N GLY A 277 -28.63 14.42 -7.98
CA GLY A 277 -29.20 14.24 -6.65
C GLY A 277 -28.21 13.63 -5.66
N ALA A 278 -28.34 14.02 -4.39
CA ALA A 278 -27.60 13.46 -3.25
C ALA A 278 -28.61 13.01 -2.19
N ASP A 279 -28.83 11.71 -2.10
CA ASP A 279 -29.81 11.09 -1.22
C ASP A 279 -29.11 10.47 -0.01
N ARG A 280 -29.46 10.92 1.19
CA ARG A 280 -28.98 10.30 2.43
C ARG A 280 -29.85 9.10 2.78
N LEU A 281 -29.26 7.91 2.65
CA LEU A 281 -29.93 6.63 2.93
C LEU A 281 -29.77 6.19 4.40
N GLY A 282 -28.87 6.85 5.14
CA GLY A 282 -28.66 6.67 6.57
C GLY A 282 -27.62 7.66 7.09
N ASP A 283 -27.31 7.62 8.39
CA ASP A 283 -26.36 8.58 8.99
C ASP A 283 -24.95 8.49 8.42
N GLN A 284 -24.60 7.33 7.89
CA GLN A 284 -23.29 7.00 7.36
C GLN A 284 -23.34 6.57 5.90
N ILE A 285 -24.46 6.81 5.18
CA ILE A 285 -24.63 6.36 3.80
C ILE A 285 -25.25 7.47 2.96
N VAL A 286 -24.57 7.83 1.88
CA VAL A 286 -25.05 8.78 0.87
C VAL A 286 -24.98 8.12 -0.50
N LEU A 287 -26.09 8.16 -1.23
CA LEU A 287 -26.17 7.82 -2.64
C LEU A 287 -26.11 9.11 -3.45
N LEU A 288 -25.13 9.22 -4.33
CA LEU A 288 -24.99 10.34 -5.24
C LEU A 288 -25.32 9.87 -6.66
N THR A 289 -26.14 10.64 -7.36
CA THR A 289 -26.42 10.46 -8.78
C THR A 289 -26.01 11.70 -9.54
N TYR A 290 -25.31 11.52 -10.64
CA TYR A 290 -24.71 12.62 -11.38
C TYR A 290 -24.50 12.26 -12.84
N ARG A 291 -24.35 13.29 -13.67
CA ARG A 291 -24.02 13.18 -15.07
C ARG A 291 -22.57 13.58 -15.29
N THR A 292 -21.88 12.81 -16.12
CA THR A 292 -20.54 13.16 -16.59
C THR A 292 -20.53 13.33 -18.10
N THR A 293 -19.92 14.40 -18.57
CA THR A 293 -19.73 14.67 -20.00
C THR A 293 -18.25 14.55 -20.35
N ALA A 294 -17.92 13.70 -21.31
CA ALA A 294 -16.58 13.54 -21.85
C ALA A 294 -16.59 13.67 -23.37
N ARG A 295 -15.41 13.71 -24.00
CA ARG A 295 -15.31 13.75 -25.47
C ARG A 295 -15.95 12.54 -26.15
N SER A 296 -16.02 11.41 -25.45
CA SER A 296 -16.61 10.16 -25.94
C SER A 296 -18.14 10.10 -25.80
N GLY A 297 -18.77 11.09 -25.15
CA GLY A 297 -20.20 11.12 -24.88
C GLY A 297 -20.53 11.39 -23.41
N THR A 298 -21.81 11.28 -23.09
CA THR A 298 -22.36 11.55 -21.76
C THR A 298 -22.73 10.23 -21.08
N ALA A 299 -22.60 10.18 -19.75
CA ALA A 299 -23.02 9.02 -18.96
C ALA A 299 -23.69 9.46 -17.65
N LEU A 300 -24.74 8.74 -17.27
CA LEU A 300 -25.34 8.79 -15.93
C LEU A 300 -24.56 7.88 -15.00
N ARG A 301 -24.27 8.36 -13.81
CA ARG A 301 -23.48 7.67 -12.80
C ARG A 301 -24.20 7.67 -11.47
N SER A 302 -23.94 6.60 -10.72
CA SER A 302 -24.36 6.46 -9.33
C SER A 302 -23.18 6.03 -8.48
N SER A 303 -22.94 6.71 -7.37
CA SER A 303 -21.92 6.37 -6.39
C SER A 303 -22.53 6.22 -5.01
N LEU A 304 -22.18 5.13 -4.32
CA LEU A 304 -22.57 4.89 -2.93
C LEU A 304 -21.38 5.17 -2.02
N TRP A 305 -21.50 6.18 -1.17
CA TRP A 305 -20.50 6.56 -0.20
C TRP A 305 -20.91 6.11 1.19
N VAL A 306 -19.93 5.61 1.95
CA VAL A 306 -20.11 5.12 3.32
C VAL A 306 -19.11 5.80 4.24
N HIS A 307 -19.55 6.25 5.41
CA HIS A 307 -18.68 6.75 6.47
C HIS A 307 -18.18 5.57 7.32
N ASP A 308 -16.87 5.32 7.33
CA ASP A 308 -16.26 4.18 8.02
C ASP A 308 -15.96 4.41 9.52
N GLY A 309 -16.37 5.58 10.03
CA GLY A 309 -16.08 6.03 11.40
C GLY A 309 -14.92 7.02 11.47
N ALA A 310 -14.07 7.09 10.44
CA ALA A 310 -13.02 8.08 10.30
C ALA A 310 -13.29 9.06 9.15
N GLN A 311 -13.77 8.56 8.00
CA GLN A 311 -14.03 9.39 6.81
C GLN A 311 -15.07 8.76 5.88
N TRP A 312 -15.58 9.57 4.96
CA TRP A 312 -16.42 9.10 3.85
C TRP A 312 -15.57 8.45 2.77
N ARG A 313 -15.97 7.26 2.33
CA ARG A 313 -15.31 6.52 1.24
C ARG A 313 -16.32 5.96 0.24
N LEU A 314 -15.93 5.93 -1.01
CA LEU A 314 -16.71 5.35 -2.09
C LEU A 314 -16.72 3.82 -1.97
N ARG A 315 -17.89 3.22 -1.78
CA ARG A 315 -18.10 1.78 -1.61
C ARG A 315 -18.55 1.08 -2.89
N PHE A 316 -19.27 1.78 -3.74
CA PHE A 316 -19.77 1.24 -5.01
C PHE A 316 -19.90 2.34 -6.06
N HIS A 317 -19.59 2.01 -7.31
CA HIS A 317 -19.78 2.89 -8.46
C HIS A 317 -20.41 2.15 -9.65
N GLN A 318 -21.27 2.84 -10.39
CA GLN A 318 -21.75 2.38 -11.69
C GLN A 318 -21.92 3.57 -12.63
N GLY A 319 -21.63 3.35 -13.92
CA GLY A 319 -21.88 4.32 -14.98
C GLY A 319 -22.55 3.68 -16.20
N THR A 320 -23.59 4.34 -16.71
CA THR A 320 -24.34 3.95 -17.90
C THR A 320 -24.29 5.08 -18.93
N PRO A 321 -23.82 4.84 -20.17
CA PRO A 321 -23.86 5.84 -21.24
C PRO A 321 -25.30 6.32 -21.48
N GLU A 322 -25.49 7.63 -21.67
CA GLU A 322 -26.75 8.18 -22.17
C GLU A 322 -26.83 7.92 -23.68
N ALA A 323 -28.02 7.52 -24.15
CA ALA A 323 -28.28 7.14 -25.54
C ALA A 323 -28.45 8.35 -26.47
#